data_AF-A0A1W1DB13-F1
#
_entry.id   AF-A0A1W1DB13-F1
#
_cell.length_a   1.000
_cell.length_b   1.000
_cell.length_c   1.000
_cell.angle_alpha   90.00
_cell.angle_beta   90.00
_cell.angle_gamma   90.00
#
_symmetry.space_group_name_H-M   'P 1'
#
loop_
_entity.id
_entity.type
_entity.pdbx_description
1 polymer ?
#
loop_
_entity_poly.entity_id
_entity_poly.type
_entity_poly.pdbx_seq_one_letter_code
_entity_poly.pdbx_strand_id
1 'polypeptide(L)'
;MIIKIDASSQERRAAKAAHELFTINAILVHVIGSLGLIKLLNTSLNIAIGLTIVVSMAIILYTYFRTKKAKVDDVYLVYIHWQMSLNRYKILISAYVFYFLITSLGMVIGDNNVSSMDGTSIIESILTLLGIVPLFFAVLISAVLGSGSMFNAGRGEVDQKIAQKYPQ
;
A
#
# COMPACT_ATOMS: atom_id res chain seq x y z
N MET A 1 -11.83 10.49 -18.62
CA MET A 1 -13.28 10.29 -18.85
C MET A 1 -13.65 9.00 -18.16
N ILE A 2 -14.74 8.99 -17.39
CA ILE A 2 -15.22 7.79 -16.69
C ILE A 2 -16.22 7.09 -17.62
N ILE A 3 -16.10 5.78 -17.75
CA ILE A 3 -17.07 4.92 -18.42
C ILE A 3 -17.82 4.09 -17.37
N LYS A 4 -19.07 3.74 -17.67
CA LYS A 4 -19.88 2.87 -16.83
C LYS A 4 -20.07 1.53 -17.52
N ILE A 5 -19.74 0.45 -16.82
CA ILE A 5 -19.95 -0.92 -17.27
C ILE A 5 -21.24 -1.41 -16.63
N ASP A 6 -22.14 -1.95 -17.45
CA ASP A 6 -23.35 -2.57 -16.92
C ASP A 6 -22.99 -3.87 -16.20
N ALA A 7 -23.52 -4.02 -15.00
CA ALA A 7 -23.15 -5.08 -14.08
C ALA A 7 -24.20 -5.22 -12.97
N SER A 8 -24.44 -6.46 -12.58
CA SER A 8 -25.26 -6.81 -11.44
C SER A 8 -24.71 -6.23 -10.12
N SER A 9 -25.56 -6.19 -9.10
CA SER A 9 -25.15 -5.81 -7.74
C SER A 9 -24.06 -6.73 -7.19
N GLN A 10 -24.09 -8.02 -7.54
CA GLN A 10 -23.10 -9.01 -7.12
C GLN A 10 -21.72 -8.74 -7.73
N GLU A 11 -21.66 -8.43 -9.03
CA GLU A 11 -20.40 -8.11 -9.71
C GLU A 11 -19.80 -6.79 -9.21
N ARG A 12 -20.63 -5.77 -8.97
CA ARG A 12 -20.19 -4.50 -8.36
C ARG A 12 -19.63 -4.71 -6.96
N ARG A 13 -20.25 -5.60 -6.16
CA ARG A 13 -19.73 -5.97 -4.84
C ARG A 13 -18.41 -6.73 -4.96
N ALA A 14 -18.29 -7.66 -5.89
CA ALA A 14 -17.05 -8.38 -6.14
C ALA A 14 -15.91 -7.45 -6.61
N ALA A 15 -16.21 -6.44 -7.43
CA ALA A 15 -15.25 -5.44 -7.87
C ALA A 15 -14.73 -4.54 -6.74
N LYS A 16 -15.57 -4.27 -5.72
CA LYS A 16 -15.16 -3.51 -4.52
C LYS A 16 -14.10 -4.22 -3.69
N ALA A 17 -14.14 -5.55 -3.61
CA ALA A 17 -13.25 -6.34 -2.77
C ALA A 17 -11.75 -6.04 -3.02
N ALA A 18 -11.39 -5.75 -4.27
CA ALA A 18 -10.03 -5.36 -4.63
C ALA A 18 -9.55 -4.09 -3.92
N HIS A 19 -10.42 -3.09 -3.77
CA HIS A 19 -10.12 -1.79 -3.15
C HIS A 19 -10.29 -1.83 -1.63
N GLU A 20 -11.22 -2.65 -1.13
CA GLU A 20 -11.35 -2.94 0.30
C GLU A 20 -10.04 -3.55 0.82
N LEU A 21 -9.49 -4.57 0.13
CA LEU A 21 -8.23 -5.19 0.52
C LEU A 21 -7.06 -4.21 0.49
N PHE A 22 -6.97 -3.34 -0.52
CA PHE A 22 -5.97 -2.29 -0.60
C PHE A 22 -6.08 -1.28 0.56
N THR A 23 -7.31 -0.90 0.91
CA THR A 23 -7.58 0.04 2.01
C THR A 23 -7.30 -0.59 3.37
N ILE A 24 -7.67 -1.85 3.56
CA ILE A 24 -7.33 -2.67 4.73
C ILE A 24 -5.81 -2.76 4.88
N ASN A 25 -5.08 -3.00 3.79
CA ASN A 25 -3.64 -3.02 3.85
C ASN A 25 -3.05 -1.66 4.29
N ALA A 26 -3.53 -0.56 3.72
CA ALA A 26 -3.07 0.76 4.12
C ALA A 26 -3.42 1.10 5.59
N ILE A 27 -4.66 0.88 6.02
CA ILE A 27 -5.11 1.31 7.35
C ILE A 27 -4.83 0.25 8.41
N LEU A 28 -5.38 -0.96 8.25
CA LEU A 28 -5.29 -1.98 9.29
C LEU A 28 -3.87 -2.52 9.43
N VAL A 29 -3.16 -2.78 8.33
CA VAL A 29 -1.80 -3.34 8.42
C VAL A 29 -0.79 -2.26 8.80
N HIS A 30 -0.72 -1.15 8.07
CA HIS A 30 0.32 -0.13 8.34
C HIS A 30 0.01 0.78 9.53
N VAL A 31 -1.20 1.33 9.64
CA VAL A 31 -1.52 2.28 10.72
C VAL A 31 -1.83 1.56 12.01
N ILE A 32 -2.88 0.74 12.03
CA ILE A 32 -3.31 0.04 13.25
C ILE A 32 -2.30 -1.05 13.64
N GLY A 33 -1.81 -1.82 12.68
CA GLY A 33 -0.86 -2.91 12.92
C GLY A 33 0.44 -2.40 13.54
N SER A 34 1.05 -1.35 12.98
CA SER A 34 2.28 -0.79 13.58
C SER A 34 2.04 -0.26 14.99
N LEU A 35 0.93 0.44 15.23
CA LEU A 35 0.58 0.92 16.57
C LEU A 35 0.35 -0.23 17.56
N GLY A 36 -0.33 -1.30 17.14
CA GLY A 36 -0.54 -2.50 17.95
C GLY A 36 0.77 -3.20 18.31
N LEU A 37 1.67 -3.38 17.34
CA LEU A 37 3.00 -3.96 17.58
C LEU A 37 3.79 -3.13 18.61
N ILE A 38 3.78 -1.80 18.47
CA ILE A 38 4.53 -0.92 19.37
C ILE A 38 3.90 -0.86 20.77
N LYS A 39 2.58 -0.62 20.87
CA LYS A 39 1.91 -0.34 22.15
C LYS A 39 1.46 -1.59 22.91
N LEU A 40 1.08 -2.66 22.21
CA LEU A 40 0.59 -3.88 22.85
C LEU A 40 1.70 -4.93 22.97
N LEU A 41 2.58 -5.04 21.97
CA LEU A 41 3.65 -6.05 21.93
C LEU A 41 5.03 -5.48 22.26
N ASN A 42 5.12 -4.21 22.67
CA ASN A 42 6.36 -3.52 23.03
C ASN A 42 7.47 -3.67 21.98
N THR A 43 7.10 -3.74 20.70
CA THR A 43 8.03 -3.91 19.58
C THR A 43 8.67 -2.56 19.23
N SER A 44 9.95 -2.55 18.85
CA SER A 44 10.61 -1.32 18.39
C SER A 44 9.98 -0.80 17.10
N LEU A 45 10.02 0.51 16.88
CA LEU A 45 9.41 1.17 15.71
C LEU A 45 9.88 0.55 14.38
N ASN A 46 11.19 0.32 14.24
CA ASN A 46 11.77 -0.25 13.02
C ASN A 46 11.30 -1.69 12.76
N ILE A 47 11.21 -2.52 13.81
CA ILE A 47 10.70 -3.90 13.68
C ILE A 47 9.20 -3.87 13.34
N ALA A 48 8.43 -3.00 13.98
CA ALA A 48 7.00 -2.86 13.70
C ALA A 48 6.73 -2.49 12.24
N ILE A 49 7.46 -1.50 11.70
CA ILE A 49 7.39 -1.12 10.28
C ILE A 49 7.85 -2.26 9.38
N GLY A 50 8.94 -2.94 9.72
CA GLY A 50 9.43 -4.10 8.96
C GLY A 50 8.38 -5.22 8.86
N LEU A 51 7.75 -5.57 9.97
CA LEU A 51 6.71 -6.60 10.00
C LEU A 51 5.47 -6.21 9.19
N THR A 52 5.02 -4.96 9.28
CA THR A 52 3.86 -4.50 8.50
C THR A 52 4.17 -4.42 7.00
N ILE A 53 5.41 -4.11 6.61
CA ILE A 53 5.87 -4.23 5.21
C ILE A 53 5.83 -5.70 4.74
N VAL A 54 6.28 -6.66 5.55
CA VAL A 54 6.24 -8.08 5.20
C VAL A 54 4.81 -8.57 4.98
N VAL A 55 3.90 -8.25 5.91
CA VAL A 55 2.47 -8.59 5.78
C VAL A 55 1.86 -7.92 4.53
N SER A 56 2.19 -6.65 4.30
CA SER A 56 1.75 -5.92 3.12
C SER A 56 2.24 -6.56 1.81
N MET A 57 3.49 -7.01 1.76
CA MET A 57 4.02 -7.72 0.61
C MET A 57 3.27 -9.03 0.31
N ALA A 58 2.86 -9.77 1.35
CA ALA A 58 2.02 -10.95 1.16
C ALA A 58 0.64 -10.59 0.56
N ILE A 59 0.03 -9.49 1.01
CA ILE A 59 -1.24 -8.99 0.46
C ILE A 59 -1.07 -8.53 -1.00
N ILE A 60 0.01 -7.80 -1.32
CA ILE A 60 0.34 -7.37 -2.69
C ILE A 60 0.49 -8.59 -3.61
N LEU A 61 1.21 -9.61 -3.15
CA LEU A 61 1.43 -10.84 -3.90
C LEU A 61 0.10 -11.59 -4.13
N TYR A 62 -0.73 -11.68 -3.11
CA TYR A 62 -2.08 -12.23 -3.25
C TYR A 62 -2.91 -11.44 -4.26
N THR A 63 -2.93 -10.10 -4.20
CA THR A 63 -3.65 -9.25 -5.16
C THR A 63 -3.15 -9.49 -6.58
N TYR A 64 -1.85 -9.65 -6.78
CA TYR A 64 -1.27 -9.96 -8.09
C TYR A 64 -1.81 -11.28 -8.66
N PHE A 65 -1.78 -12.37 -7.89
CA PHE A 65 -2.30 -13.66 -8.32
C PHE A 65 -3.81 -13.65 -8.52
N ARG A 66 -4.56 -12.98 -7.64
CA ARG A 66 -6.02 -12.84 -7.78
C ARG A 66 -6.39 -12.05 -9.02
N THR A 67 -5.63 -11.02 -9.38
CA THR A 67 -5.81 -10.23 -10.61
C THR A 67 -5.57 -11.08 -11.86
N LYS A 68 -4.52 -11.92 -11.86
CA LYS A 68 -4.27 -12.87 -12.96
C LYS A 68 -5.43 -13.84 -13.15
N LYS A 69 -5.94 -14.40 -12.04
CA LYS A 69 -7.10 -15.29 -12.06
C LYS A 69 -8.35 -14.57 -12.56
N ALA A 70 -8.60 -13.35 -12.08
CA ALA A 70 -9.75 -12.54 -12.50
C ALA A 70 -9.75 -12.25 -14.00
N LYS A 71 -8.57 -12.12 -14.61
CA LYS A 71 -8.46 -11.88 -16.05
C LYS A 71 -9.08 -13.02 -16.87
N VAL A 72 -9.02 -14.26 -16.38
CA VAL A 72 -9.49 -15.46 -17.08
C VAL A 72 -10.90 -15.85 -16.66
N ASP A 73 -11.18 -15.80 -15.35
CA ASP A 73 -12.36 -16.44 -14.77
C ASP A 73 -13.51 -15.46 -14.44
N ASP A 74 -13.21 -14.16 -14.28
CA ASP A 74 -14.20 -13.17 -13.84
C ASP A 74 -14.63 -12.23 -14.95
N VAL A 75 -15.81 -11.63 -14.76
CA VAL A 75 -16.32 -10.56 -15.63
C VAL A 75 -15.42 -9.33 -15.63
N TYR A 76 -15.49 -8.59 -16.73
CA TYR A 76 -14.59 -7.46 -17.00
C TYR A 76 -14.55 -6.41 -15.92
N LEU A 77 -15.68 -6.05 -15.32
CA LEU A 77 -15.72 -5.09 -14.22
C LEU A 77 -14.90 -5.56 -13.02
N VAL A 78 -14.96 -6.84 -12.67
CA VAL A 78 -14.21 -7.39 -11.53
C VAL A 78 -12.72 -7.38 -11.85
N TYR A 79 -12.33 -7.93 -13.00
CA TYR A 79 -10.94 -7.94 -13.45
C TYR A 79 -10.32 -6.54 -13.44
N ILE A 80 -10.97 -5.56 -14.09
CA ILE A 80 -10.39 -4.24 -14.27
C ILE A 80 -10.20 -3.53 -12.93
N HIS A 81 -11.09 -3.74 -11.95
CA HIS A 81 -10.92 -3.18 -10.61
C HIS A 81 -9.82 -3.88 -9.80
N TRP A 82 -9.61 -5.19 -9.97
CA TRP A 82 -8.43 -5.89 -9.45
C TRP A 82 -7.13 -5.32 -10.04
N GLN A 83 -7.09 -5.11 -11.36
CA GLN A 83 -5.93 -4.51 -12.03
C GLN A 83 -5.68 -3.04 -11.60
N MET A 84 -6.75 -2.26 -11.38
CA MET A 84 -6.64 -0.90 -10.85
C MET A 84 -6.06 -0.90 -9.45
N SER A 85 -6.56 -1.75 -8.55
CA SER A 85 -6.04 -1.90 -7.19
C SER A 85 -4.57 -2.31 -7.21
N LEU A 86 -4.21 -3.30 -8.03
CA LEU A 86 -2.82 -3.74 -8.22
C LEU A 86 -1.90 -2.60 -8.67
N ASN A 87 -2.34 -1.74 -9.59
CA ASN A 87 -1.55 -0.60 -10.05
C ASN A 87 -1.29 0.43 -8.94
N ARG A 88 -2.19 0.56 -7.95
CA ARG A 88 -2.03 1.51 -6.83
C ARG A 88 -0.96 1.07 -5.84
N TYR A 89 -0.71 -0.23 -5.71
CA TYR A 89 0.39 -0.74 -4.88
C TYR A 89 1.77 -0.23 -5.29
N LYS A 90 1.94 0.29 -6.51
CA LYS A 90 3.18 0.96 -6.92
C LYS A 90 3.56 2.12 -5.98
N ILE A 91 2.59 2.83 -5.41
CA ILE A 91 2.82 3.91 -4.44
C ILE A 91 3.48 3.35 -3.17
N LEU A 92 2.94 2.26 -2.64
CA LEU A 92 3.49 1.60 -1.46
C LEU A 92 4.85 0.97 -1.74
N ILE A 93 5.00 0.26 -2.86
CA ILE A 93 6.27 -0.35 -3.25
C ILE A 93 7.36 0.72 -3.42
N SER A 94 7.07 1.85 -4.06
CA SER A 94 8.05 2.93 -4.19
C SER A 94 8.45 3.50 -2.83
N ALA A 95 7.50 3.61 -1.91
CA ALA A 95 7.77 4.08 -0.55
C ALA A 95 8.60 3.06 0.26
N TYR A 96 8.37 1.75 0.07
CA TYR A 96 9.17 0.70 0.70
C TYR A 96 10.61 0.70 0.21
N VAL A 97 10.80 0.83 -1.11
CA VAL A 97 12.14 0.93 -1.70
C VAL A 97 12.85 2.17 -1.16
N PHE A 98 12.18 3.32 -1.13
CA PHE A 98 12.76 4.55 -0.58
C PHE A 98 13.12 4.40 0.91
N TYR A 99 12.21 3.88 1.73
CA TYR A 99 12.44 3.61 3.15
C TYR A 99 13.67 2.70 3.34
N PHE A 100 13.73 1.58 2.61
CA PHE A 100 14.83 0.63 2.72
C PHE A 100 16.18 1.25 2.32
N LEU A 101 16.21 2.07 1.26
CA LEU A 101 17.42 2.78 0.84
C LEU A 101 17.92 3.76 1.92
N ILE A 102 17.01 4.56 2.50
CA ILE A 102 17.38 5.56 3.52
C ILE A 102 17.82 4.87 4.82
N THR A 103 17.12 3.82 5.26
CA THR A 103 17.50 3.07 6.47
C THR A 103 18.83 2.34 6.27
N SER A 104 19.07 1.76 5.08
CA SER A 104 20.36 1.12 4.76
C SER A 104 21.50 2.14 4.73
N LEU A 105 21.24 3.35 4.21
CA LEU A 105 22.21 4.45 4.23
C LEU A 105 22.54 4.88 5.65
N GLY A 106 21.54 4.92 6.55
CA GLY A 106 21.74 5.20 7.97
C GLY A 106 22.68 4.21 8.64
N MET A 107 22.54 2.91 8.32
CA MET A 107 23.44 1.87 8.84
C MET A 107 24.89 2.04 8.35
N VAL A 108 25.10 2.56 7.14
CA VAL A 108 26.45 2.77 6.58
C VAL A 108 27.10 4.06 7.09
N ILE A 109 26.33 5.13 7.28
CA ILE A 109 26.85 6.45 7.68
C ILE A 109 26.94 6.61 9.21
N GLY A 110 26.09 5.91 9.96
CA GLY A 110 25.86 6.10 11.40
C GLY A 110 27.05 5.83 12.33
N ASP A 111 28.11 5.16 11.85
CA ASP A 111 29.29 4.78 12.66
C ASP A 111 30.28 5.94 12.94
N ASN A 112 30.00 7.15 12.45
CA ASN A 112 30.92 8.29 12.57
C ASN A 112 30.59 9.20 13.76
N ASN A 113 30.90 8.76 14.98
CA ASN A 113 31.17 9.47 16.27
C ASN A 113 30.68 10.93 16.53
N VAL A 114 29.59 11.43 15.91
CA VAL A 114 28.97 12.72 16.26
C VAL A 114 27.72 12.44 17.08
N SER A 115 27.93 12.15 18.36
CA SER A 115 26.88 11.92 19.34
C SER A 115 26.19 13.25 19.72
N SER A 116 24.86 13.28 19.71
CA SER A 116 24.07 14.31 20.38
C SER A 116 24.14 14.16 21.90
N MET A 117 23.53 15.10 22.63
CA MET A 117 23.53 15.17 24.09
C MET A 117 22.97 13.92 24.79
N ASP A 118 22.25 13.08 24.05
CA ASP A 118 21.64 11.80 24.46
C ASP A 118 22.36 10.55 23.91
N GLY A 119 23.51 10.72 23.24
CA GLY A 119 24.33 9.63 22.72
C GLY A 119 23.86 9.00 21.41
N THR A 120 22.78 9.49 20.81
CA THR A 120 22.36 9.08 19.45
C THR A 120 23.12 9.89 18.39
N SER A 121 23.32 9.39 17.18
CA SER A 121 23.88 10.24 16.13
C SER A 121 22.77 11.12 15.54
N ILE A 122 23.01 12.44 15.44
CA ILE A 122 22.03 13.39 14.85
C ILE A 122 21.63 12.94 13.44
N ILE A 123 22.59 12.40 12.70
CA ILE A 123 22.42 11.90 11.34
C ILE A 123 21.47 10.71 11.30
N GLU A 124 21.59 9.74 12.22
CA GLU A 124 20.69 8.58 12.30
C GLU A 124 19.25 8.99 12.58
N SER A 125 19.04 9.96 13.48
CA SER A 125 17.70 10.49 13.75
C SER A 125 17.08 11.15 12.52
N ILE A 126 17.86 11.96 11.79
CA ILE A 126 17.41 12.60 10.54
C ILE A 126 17.07 11.55 9.49
N LEU A 127 17.93 10.56 9.27
CA LEU A 127 17.71 9.52 8.28
C LEU A 127 16.51 8.64 8.63
N THR A 128 16.33 8.32 9.91
CA THR A 128 15.15 7.58 10.40
C THR A 128 13.86 8.33 10.06
N LEU A 129 13.77 9.63 10.40
CA LEU A 129 12.60 10.45 10.07
C LEU A 129 12.41 10.58 8.55
N LEU A 130 13.50 10.77 7.80
CA LEU A 130 13.48 10.89 6.34
C LEU A 130 12.93 9.62 5.68
N GLY A 131 13.19 8.43 6.24
CA GLY A 131 12.61 7.18 5.75
C GLY A 131 11.13 7.03 6.15
N ILE A 132 10.80 7.25 7.42
CA ILE A 132 9.48 6.94 7.99
C ILE A 132 8.39 7.91 7.50
N VAL A 133 8.68 9.21 7.45
CA VAL A 133 7.66 10.23 7.15
C VAL A 133 7.09 10.08 5.73
N PRO A 134 7.89 9.94 4.66
CA PRO A 134 7.36 9.71 3.31
C PRO A 134 6.59 8.39 3.20
N LEU A 135 7.04 7.34 3.90
CA LEU A 135 6.32 6.07 3.97
C LEU A 135 4.92 6.25 4.59
N PHE A 136 4.82 7.00 5.68
CA PHE A 136 3.54 7.31 6.32
C PHE A 136 2.61 8.09 5.38
N PHE A 137 3.11 9.10 4.66
CA PHE A 137 2.30 9.82 3.67
C PHE A 137 1.84 8.92 2.52
N ALA A 138 2.68 8.01 2.04
CA ALA A 138 2.30 7.05 1.01
C ALA A 138 1.17 6.13 1.48
N VAL A 139 1.18 5.73 2.75
CA VAL A 139 0.10 4.96 3.39
C VAL A 139 -1.20 5.78 3.45
N LEU A 140 -1.15 7.04 3.89
CA LEU A 140 -2.33 7.91 3.95
C LEU A 140 -2.95 8.15 2.56
N ILE A 141 -2.11 8.47 1.57
CA ILE A 141 -2.54 8.65 0.17
C ILE A 141 -3.19 7.36 -0.34
N SER A 142 -2.61 6.21 -0.04
CA SER A 142 -3.17 4.91 -0.41
C SER A 142 -4.55 4.69 0.21
N ALA A 143 -4.73 4.98 1.50
CA ALA A 143 -6.03 4.85 2.17
C ALA A 143 -7.12 5.73 1.52
N VAL A 144 -6.80 6.98 1.17
CA VAL A 144 -7.73 7.90 0.50
C VAL A 144 -8.08 7.42 -0.91
N LEU A 145 -7.07 7.02 -1.70
CA LEU A 145 -7.27 6.53 -3.07
C LEU A 145 -8.06 5.21 -3.12
N GLY A 146 -7.85 4.33 -2.13
CA GLY A 146 -8.59 3.08 -1.98
C GLY A 146 -10.08 3.32 -1.78
N SER A 147 -10.43 4.19 -0.83
CA SER A 147 -11.81 4.57 -0.53
C SER A 147 -12.55 5.16 -1.74
N GLY A 148 -11.92 6.09 -2.46
CA GLY A 148 -12.51 6.67 -3.68
C GLY A 148 -12.71 5.65 -4.80
N SER A 149 -11.78 4.71 -4.96
CA SER A 149 -11.88 3.66 -5.99
C SER A 149 -12.95 2.62 -5.67
N MET A 150 -13.13 2.31 -4.39
CA MET A 150 -14.21 1.43 -3.90
C MET A 150 -15.59 2.03 -4.20
N PHE A 151 -15.74 3.35 -4.05
CA PHE A 151 -16.98 4.04 -4.41
C PHE A 151 -17.28 3.91 -5.91
N ASN A 152 -16.29 4.15 -6.77
CA ASN A 152 -16.43 4.01 -8.23
C ASN A 152 -16.77 2.56 -8.63
N ALA A 153 -16.11 1.57 -8.02
CA ALA A 153 -16.41 0.14 -8.25
C ALA A 153 -17.87 -0.20 -7.92
N GLY A 154 -18.41 0.38 -6.85
CA GLY A 154 -19.82 0.24 -6.49
C GLY A 154 -20.81 0.77 -7.52
N ARG A 155 -20.39 1.70 -8.37
CA ARG A 155 -21.21 2.28 -9.45
C ARG A 155 -20.97 1.63 -10.81
N GLY A 156 -20.03 0.69 -10.90
CA GLY A 156 -19.58 0.11 -12.17
C GLY A 156 -18.73 1.09 -13.00
N GLU A 157 -18.08 2.06 -12.34
CA GLU A 157 -17.37 3.14 -13.00
C GLU A 157 -15.87 2.88 -13.08
N VAL A 158 -15.32 3.06 -14.29
CA VAL A 158 -13.91 2.80 -14.60
C VAL A 158 -13.33 3.97 -15.39
N ASP A 159 -12.06 4.29 -15.17
CA ASP A 159 -11.36 5.27 -16.00
C ASP A 159 -11.12 4.69 -17.41
N GLN A 160 -11.53 5.44 -18.43
CA GLN A 160 -11.43 5.01 -19.83
C GLN A 160 -9.99 4.67 -20.26
N LYS A 161 -8.97 5.40 -19.77
CA LYS A 161 -7.57 5.13 -20.12
C LYS A 161 -7.13 3.78 -19.56
N ILE A 162 -7.63 3.42 -18.38
CA ILE A 162 -7.33 2.13 -17.76
C ILE A 162 -8.05 1.01 -18.53
N ALA A 163 -9.31 1.20 -18.88
CA ALA A 163 -10.06 0.22 -19.67
C ALA A 163 -9.43 -0.04 -21.05
N GLN A 164 -8.92 1.00 -21.71
CA GLN A 164 -8.20 0.86 -22.98
C GLN A 164 -6.84 0.17 -22.82
N LYS A 165 -6.15 0.42 -21.70
CA LYS A 165 -4.84 -0.18 -21.42
C LYS A 165 -4.93 -1.67 -21.07
N TYR A 166 -6.04 -2.11 -20.50
CA TYR A 166 -6.25 -3.48 -20.05
C TYR A 166 -7.56 -4.06 -20.59
N PRO A 167 -7.67 -4.30 -21.91
CA PRO A 167 -8.82 -4.99 -22.46
C PRO A 167 -8.84 -6.47 -22.01
N GLN A 168 -10.04 -7.02 -21.86
CA GLN A 168 -10.30 -8.46 -21.84
C GLN A 168 -10.77 -8.92 -23.21
#